data_AF-A0A0D2H400-F1
#
_entry.id   AF-A0A0D2H400-F1
#
_cell.length_a   1.000
_cell.length_b   1.000
_cell.length_c   1.000
_cell.angle_alpha   90.00
_cell.angle_beta   90.00
_cell.angle_gamma   90.00
#
_symmetry.space_group_name_H-M   'P 1'
#
loop_
_entity.id
_entity.type
_entity.pdbx_description
1 polymer ?
#
loop_
_entity_poly.entity_id
_entity_poly.type
_entity_poly.pdbx_seq_one_letter_code
_entity_poly.pdbx_strand_id
1 'polypeptide(L)'
;MTDTQQWMRFAKALSRLLGWIYTLSWSASFYPQPWLNWRRRSTQGLAIDFPTLNVLGFVCYTVSTCSFMYSPTIRRQYAARHPLSPEPTVQFNDVAFGVHAVILCLLTYSQFFSPLWPFKVSSRQRASRPVLGIVWGSLVAVAAVVVVVVYRSRGRQQDPHDWAWIDVLYTMGYVKLICTFVKYIPQVWFNYKRKSTQGWSIMQILFDLIGGVLSLLQLVIDASFQGDWSGLTGNSLKLGLGNISIAFDLIFIAQHYILYWDQDDLSSETDDESERPLLDH
;
A
#
# COMPACT_ATOMS: atom_id res chain seq x y z
N MET A 1 -7.44 -43.68 2.31
CA MET A 1 -7.13 -42.87 1.10
C MET A 1 -8.19 -41.79 0.82
N THR A 2 -9.46 -41.98 1.20
CA THR A 2 -10.55 -41.01 1.01
C THR A 2 -10.46 -39.78 1.92
N ASP A 3 -10.16 -39.94 3.21
CA ASP A 3 -10.09 -38.82 4.17
C ASP A 3 -9.01 -37.79 3.81
N THR A 4 -7.79 -38.23 3.49
CA THR A 4 -6.68 -37.33 3.11
C THR A 4 -7.01 -36.51 1.87
N GLN A 5 -7.74 -37.10 0.91
CA GLN A 5 -8.14 -36.43 -0.32
C GLN A 5 -9.28 -35.44 -0.08
N GLN A 6 -10.20 -35.75 0.84
CA GLN A 6 -11.29 -34.87 1.25
C GLN A 6 -10.77 -33.66 2.03
N TRP A 7 -9.86 -33.90 2.99
CA TRP A 7 -9.15 -32.85 3.73
C TRP A 7 -8.35 -31.93 2.80
N MET A 8 -7.65 -32.48 1.81
CA MET A 8 -6.88 -31.68 0.86
C MET A 8 -7.76 -30.83 -0.07
N ARG A 9 -8.97 -31.31 -0.42
CA ARG A 9 -9.96 -30.50 -1.16
C ARG A 9 -10.51 -29.38 -0.28
N PHE A 10 -10.86 -29.67 0.96
CA PHE A 10 -11.33 -28.67 1.92
C PHE A 10 -10.29 -27.57 2.15
N ALA A 11 -9.04 -27.94 2.41
CA ALA A 11 -7.98 -26.97 2.67
C ALA A 11 -7.66 -26.10 1.46
N LYS A 12 -7.70 -26.64 0.23
CA LYS A 12 -7.58 -25.84 -1.00
C LYS A 12 -8.76 -24.89 -1.19
N ALA A 13 -9.98 -25.31 -0.83
CA ALA A 13 -11.14 -24.44 -0.86
C ALA A 13 -11.03 -23.32 0.19
N LEU A 14 -10.57 -23.65 1.40
CA LEU A 14 -10.30 -22.68 2.47
C LEU A 14 -9.22 -21.68 2.06
N SER A 15 -8.08 -22.15 1.54
CA SER A 15 -7.00 -21.28 1.04
C SER A 15 -7.52 -20.30 -0.03
N ARG A 16 -8.31 -20.78 -1.00
CA ARG A 16 -8.96 -19.91 -2.00
C ARG A 16 -9.94 -18.91 -1.39
N LEU A 17 -10.74 -19.33 -0.41
CA LEU A 17 -11.69 -18.47 0.28
C LEU A 17 -10.96 -17.36 1.04
N LEU A 18 -9.93 -17.71 1.82
CA LEU A 18 -9.06 -16.76 2.51
C LEU A 18 -8.40 -15.79 1.52
N GLY A 19 -7.96 -16.31 0.37
CA GLY A 19 -7.46 -15.58 -0.78
C GLY A 19 -8.35 -14.41 -1.21
N TRP A 20 -9.62 -14.72 -1.47
CA TRP A 20 -10.60 -13.72 -1.87
C TRP A 20 -10.93 -12.74 -0.75
N ILE A 21 -11.08 -13.22 0.49
CA ILE A 21 -11.42 -12.35 1.62
C ILE A 21 -10.31 -11.32 1.84
N TYR A 22 -9.03 -11.70 1.91
CA TYR A 22 -7.99 -10.69 2.12
C TYR A 22 -7.86 -9.72 0.94
N THR A 23 -8.07 -10.19 -0.30
CA THR A 23 -7.97 -9.33 -1.47
C THR A 23 -9.06 -8.26 -1.44
N LEU A 24 -10.28 -8.66 -1.04
CA LEU A 24 -11.40 -7.76 -0.84
C LEU A 24 -11.17 -6.83 0.36
N SER A 25 -10.64 -7.33 1.48
CA SER A 25 -10.31 -6.50 2.65
C SER A 25 -9.26 -5.45 2.34
N TRP A 26 -8.16 -5.81 1.67
CA TRP A 26 -7.16 -4.83 1.22
C TRP A 26 -7.70 -3.83 0.21
N SER A 27 -8.60 -4.24 -0.69
CA SER A 27 -9.25 -3.30 -1.61
C SER A 27 -10.21 -2.37 -0.85
N ALA A 28 -10.94 -2.88 0.13
CA ALA A 28 -11.85 -2.10 0.96
C ALA A 28 -11.11 -1.10 1.85
N SER A 29 -9.87 -1.36 2.25
CA SER A 29 -9.10 -0.47 3.13
C SER A 29 -8.82 0.92 2.53
N PHE A 30 -8.92 1.09 1.21
CA PHE A 30 -8.71 2.38 0.55
C PHE A 30 -9.88 3.37 0.66
N TYR A 31 -11.09 2.90 1.00
CA TYR A 31 -12.31 3.73 1.00
C TYR A 31 -12.55 4.51 2.30
N PRO A 32 -12.29 3.96 3.51
CA PRO A 32 -12.67 4.62 4.75
C PRO A 32 -12.07 6.01 4.95
N GLN A 33 -10.80 6.22 4.61
CA GLN A 33 -10.15 7.53 4.80
C GLN A 33 -10.68 8.64 3.88
N PRO A 34 -10.77 8.46 2.54
CA PRO A 34 -11.34 9.50 1.69
C PRO A 34 -12.80 9.77 2.04
N TRP A 35 -13.56 8.74 2.43
CA TRP A 35 -14.94 8.93 2.91
C TRP A 35 -14.99 9.72 4.22
N LEU A 36 -14.12 9.43 5.19
CA LEU A 36 -14.04 10.15 6.46
C LEU A 36 -13.71 11.62 6.24
N ASN A 37 -12.73 11.92 5.39
CA ASN A 37 -12.35 13.29 5.03
C ASN A 37 -13.53 14.04 4.39
N TRP A 38 -14.30 13.36 3.52
CA TRP A 38 -15.49 13.94 2.89
C TRP A 38 -16.61 14.20 3.88
N ARG A 39 -16.90 13.26 4.78
CA ARG A 39 -17.91 13.40 5.83
C ARG A 39 -17.59 14.53 6.80
N ARG A 40 -16.33 14.66 7.23
CA ARG A 40 -15.86 15.69 8.17
C ARG A 40 -15.53 17.03 7.49
N ARG A 41 -15.57 17.09 6.15
CA ARG A 41 -15.11 18.25 5.35
C ARG A 41 -13.73 18.76 5.81
N SER A 42 -12.84 17.85 6.19
CA SER A 42 -11.57 18.20 6.85
C SER A 42 -10.55 17.09 6.62
N THR A 43 -9.29 17.48 6.36
CA THR A 43 -8.14 16.56 6.33
C THR A 43 -7.30 16.63 7.60
N GLN A 44 -7.79 17.35 8.62
CA GLN A 44 -7.14 17.38 9.94
C GLN A 44 -7.23 15.99 10.59
N GLY A 45 -6.09 15.42 10.95
CA GLY A 45 -6.01 14.00 11.33
C GLY A 45 -5.08 13.19 10.47
N LEU A 46 -5.04 13.51 9.18
CA LEU A 46 -4.27 12.77 8.20
C LEU A 46 -2.96 13.49 7.90
N ALA A 47 -1.83 12.84 8.15
CA ALA A 47 -0.54 13.30 7.70
C ALA A 47 -0.47 13.20 6.18
N ILE A 48 -0.22 14.32 5.48
CA ILE A 48 -0.13 14.37 4.01
C ILE A 48 0.95 13.44 3.43
N ASP A 49 1.93 13.07 4.26
CA ASP A 49 2.97 12.09 3.96
C ASP A 49 2.40 10.73 3.56
N PHE A 50 1.33 10.29 4.22
CA PHE A 50 0.70 8.98 3.98
C PHE A 50 0.15 8.86 2.55
N PRO A 51 -0.77 9.74 2.07
CA PRO A 51 -1.23 9.68 0.69
C PRO A 51 -0.13 10.01 -0.32
N THR A 52 0.85 10.86 0.02
CA THR A 52 1.99 11.18 -0.88
C THR A 52 2.79 9.92 -1.22
N LEU A 53 3.21 9.14 -0.22
CA LEU A 53 3.96 7.91 -0.43
C LEU A 53 3.11 6.81 -1.08
N ASN A 54 1.82 6.74 -0.76
CA ASN A 54 0.91 5.80 -1.40
C ASN A 54 0.74 6.08 -2.89
N VAL A 55 0.56 7.35 -3.30
CA VAL A 55 0.47 7.71 -4.73
C VAL A 55 1.74 7.27 -5.47
N LEU A 56 2.92 7.65 -4.99
CA LEU A 56 4.18 7.24 -5.63
C LEU A 56 4.30 5.72 -5.72
N GLY A 57 4.09 5.03 -4.60
CA GLY A 57 4.21 3.58 -4.54
C GLY A 57 3.24 2.88 -5.49
N PHE A 58 1.95 3.20 -5.43
CA PHE A 58 0.94 2.55 -6.27
C PHE A 58 1.07 2.91 -7.75
N VAL A 59 1.55 4.10 -8.11
CA VAL A 59 1.88 4.42 -9.51
C VAL A 59 3.01 3.51 -10.00
N CYS A 60 4.10 3.37 -9.24
CA CYS A 60 5.20 2.46 -9.58
C CYS A 60 4.71 1.00 -9.69
N TYR A 61 3.88 0.55 -8.75
CA TYR A 61 3.27 -0.78 -8.80
C TYR A 61 2.46 -1.01 -10.08
N THR A 62 1.53 -0.10 -10.39
CA THR A 62 0.64 -0.21 -11.55
C THR A 62 1.41 -0.16 -12.86
N VAL A 63 2.40 0.72 -12.99
CA VAL A 63 3.25 0.77 -14.20
C VAL A 63 4.01 -0.56 -14.37
N SER A 64 4.58 -1.09 -13.28
CA SER A 64 5.27 -2.38 -13.32
C SER A 64 4.34 -3.53 -13.67
N THR A 65 3.19 -3.67 -13.02
CA THR A 65 2.25 -4.77 -13.29
C THR A 65 1.68 -4.70 -14.71
N CYS A 66 1.27 -3.51 -15.19
CA CYS A 66 0.87 -3.32 -16.58
C CYS A 66 1.97 -3.72 -17.57
N SER A 67 3.22 -3.34 -17.29
CA SER A 67 4.35 -3.64 -18.16
C SER A 67 4.68 -5.13 -18.19
N PHE A 68 4.69 -5.81 -17.03
CA PHE A 68 4.87 -7.27 -16.96
C PHE A 68 3.73 -8.03 -17.66
N MET A 69 2.50 -7.51 -17.61
CA MET A 69 1.35 -8.17 -18.23
C MET A 69 1.30 -7.98 -19.74
N TYR A 70 1.46 -6.74 -20.21
CA TYR A 70 1.15 -6.36 -21.59
C TYR A 70 2.36 -6.13 -22.50
N SER A 71 3.56 -5.86 -21.97
CA SER A 71 4.72 -5.56 -22.82
C SER A 71 5.42 -6.83 -23.29
N PRO A 72 5.46 -7.13 -24.61
CA PRO A 72 6.17 -8.30 -25.12
C PRO A 72 7.67 -8.24 -24.84
N THR A 73 8.26 -7.03 -24.85
CA THR A 73 9.68 -6.80 -24.59
C THR A 73 10.05 -7.20 -23.17
N ILE A 74 9.26 -6.77 -22.18
CA ILE A 74 9.48 -7.07 -20.77
C ILE A 74 9.31 -8.57 -20.52
N ARG A 75 8.25 -9.17 -21.08
CA ARG A 75 8.01 -10.62 -20.92
C ARG A 75 9.15 -11.45 -21.50
N ARG A 76 9.67 -11.07 -22.68
CA ARG A 76 10.84 -11.72 -23.27
C ARG A 76 12.09 -11.54 -22.39
N GLN A 77 12.33 -10.34 -21.87
CA GLN A 77 13.46 -10.09 -20.97
C GLN A 77 13.34 -10.88 -19.66
N TYR A 78 12.14 -10.99 -19.12
CA TYR A 78 11.84 -11.78 -17.92
C TYR A 78 12.10 -13.26 -18.17
N ALA A 79 11.58 -13.81 -19.27
CA ALA A 79 11.77 -15.21 -19.65
C ALA A 79 13.25 -15.59 -19.82
N ALA A 80 14.05 -14.70 -20.41
CA ALA A 80 15.48 -14.90 -20.55
C ALA A 80 16.22 -14.94 -19.19
N ARG A 81 15.79 -14.11 -18.22
CA ARG A 81 16.36 -14.09 -16.87
C ARG A 81 15.85 -15.22 -15.95
N HIS A 82 14.68 -15.78 -16.24
CA HIS A 82 14.02 -16.80 -15.40
C HIS A 82 13.69 -18.06 -16.22
N PRO A 83 14.70 -18.84 -16.66
CA PRO A 83 14.47 -19.98 -17.55
C PRO A 83 13.62 -21.09 -16.93
N LEU A 84 13.61 -21.22 -15.60
CA LEU A 84 12.79 -22.20 -14.87
C LEU A 84 11.32 -21.77 -14.73
N SER A 85 11.01 -20.47 -14.89
CA SER A 85 9.66 -19.91 -14.76
C SER A 85 9.54 -18.69 -15.68
N PRO A 86 9.43 -18.92 -17.00
CA PRO A 86 9.59 -17.86 -17.99
C PRO A 86 8.40 -16.90 -18.08
N GLU A 87 7.25 -17.28 -17.53
CA GLU A 87 6.05 -16.44 -17.50
C GLU A 87 5.98 -15.63 -16.20
N PRO A 88 5.85 -14.29 -16.27
CA PRO A 88 5.61 -13.48 -15.08
C PRO A 88 4.34 -13.92 -14.35
N THR A 89 4.37 -13.93 -13.02
CA THR A 89 3.23 -14.34 -12.19
C THR A 89 2.10 -13.31 -12.10
N VAL A 90 2.24 -12.17 -12.79
CA VAL A 90 1.28 -11.05 -12.76
C VAL A 90 0.01 -11.43 -13.50
N GLN A 91 -1.14 -11.24 -12.84
CA GLN A 91 -2.47 -11.54 -13.37
C GLN A 91 -3.27 -10.25 -13.61
N PHE A 92 -4.40 -10.36 -14.32
CA PHE A 92 -5.25 -9.20 -14.64
C PHE A 92 -5.80 -8.49 -13.39
N ASN A 93 -6.15 -9.26 -12.36
CA ASN A 93 -6.61 -8.73 -11.08
C ASN A 93 -5.54 -7.85 -10.39
N ASP A 94 -4.24 -8.14 -10.54
CA ASP A 94 -3.16 -7.30 -10.01
C ASP A 94 -3.13 -5.92 -10.70
N VAL A 95 -3.37 -5.89 -12.01
CA VAL A 95 -3.49 -4.64 -12.77
C VAL A 95 -4.73 -3.85 -12.34
N ALA A 96 -5.88 -4.52 -12.27
CA ALA A 96 -7.12 -3.89 -11.83
C ALA A 96 -7.00 -3.32 -10.41
N PHE A 97 -6.41 -4.07 -9.49
CA PHE A 97 -6.11 -3.64 -8.13
C PHE A 97 -5.17 -2.43 -8.10
N GLY A 98 -4.09 -2.47 -8.88
CA GLY A 98 -3.14 -1.35 -8.97
C GLY A 98 -3.81 -0.06 -9.45
N VAL A 99 -4.57 -0.13 -10.55
CA VAL A 99 -5.30 1.03 -11.09
C VAL A 99 -6.31 1.56 -10.07
N HIS A 100 -7.08 0.66 -9.46
CA HIS A 100 -8.04 1.02 -8.41
C HIS A 100 -7.38 1.74 -7.23
N ALA A 101 -6.27 1.20 -6.73
CA ALA A 101 -5.50 1.78 -5.64
C ALA A 101 -4.92 3.16 -6.00
N VAL A 102 -4.40 3.34 -7.21
CA VAL A 102 -3.92 4.65 -7.69
C VAL A 102 -5.05 5.68 -7.67
N ILE A 103 -6.24 5.33 -8.18
CA ILE A 103 -7.39 6.23 -8.19
C ILE A 103 -7.76 6.67 -6.77
N LEU A 104 -7.89 5.72 -5.82
CA LEU A 104 -8.26 6.08 -4.45
C LEU A 104 -7.15 6.83 -3.70
N CYS A 105 -5.88 6.50 -3.93
CA CYS A 105 -4.77 7.26 -3.36
C CYS A 105 -4.72 8.69 -3.89
N LEU A 106 -4.93 8.88 -5.20
CA LEU A 106 -5.05 10.21 -5.81
C LEU A 106 -6.27 10.96 -5.29
N LEU A 107 -7.40 10.28 -5.09
CA LEU A 107 -8.60 10.87 -4.49
C LEU A 107 -8.27 11.37 -3.08
N THR A 108 -7.71 10.53 -2.19
CA THR A 108 -7.30 10.95 -0.84
C THR A 108 -6.28 12.07 -0.86
N TYR A 109 -5.30 12.03 -1.77
CA TYR A 109 -4.31 13.09 -1.91
C TYR A 109 -4.93 14.41 -2.40
N SER A 110 -5.86 14.34 -3.35
CA SER A 110 -6.55 15.51 -3.90
C SER A 110 -7.32 16.30 -2.82
N GLN A 111 -7.82 15.63 -1.78
CA GLN A 111 -8.56 16.23 -0.66
C GLN A 111 -7.74 17.23 0.16
N PHE A 112 -6.41 17.25 0.03
CA PHE A 112 -5.54 18.23 0.66
C PHE A 112 -5.47 19.57 -0.09
N PHE A 113 -5.97 19.63 -1.32
CA PHE A 113 -5.89 20.82 -2.15
C PHE A 113 -7.20 21.60 -2.06
N SER A 114 -7.16 22.73 -1.35
CA SER A 114 -8.32 23.62 -1.15
C SER A 114 -9.04 24.06 -2.43
N PRO A 115 -8.37 24.24 -3.59
CA PRO A 115 -9.08 24.55 -4.84
C PRO A 115 -10.00 23.43 -5.35
N LEU A 116 -9.69 22.17 -5.03
CA LEU A 116 -10.47 21.01 -5.46
C LEU A 116 -11.55 20.63 -4.44
N TRP A 117 -11.27 20.86 -3.16
CA TRP A 117 -12.17 20.51 -2.07
C TRP A 117 -12.23 21.65 -1.04
N PRO A 118 -13.42 22.16 -0.69
CA PRO A 118 -13.58 23.19 0.34
C PRO A 118 -13.45 22.56 1.73
N PHE A 119 -12.35 21.85 2.00
CA PHE A 119 -12.09 21.17 3.26
C PHE A 119 -11.20 22.01 4.16
N LYS A 120 -11.36 21.84 5.48
CA LYS A 120 -10.45 22.41 6.47
C LYS A 120 -9.10 21.67 6.39
N VAL A 121 -8.09 22.34 5.84
CA VAL A 121 -6.71 21.83 5.69
C VAL A 121 -5.82 22.56 6.71
N SER A 122 -4.88 21.85 7.32
CA SER A 122 -3.97 22.49 8.29
C SER A 122 -2.98 23.42 7.56
N SER A 123 -2.80 24.65 8.05
CA SER A 123 -1.90 25.65 7.45
C SER A 123 -0.41 25.23 7.38
N ARG A 124 -0.02 24.15 8.07
CA ARG A 124 1.34 23.57 8.03
C ARG A 124 1.42 22.19 7.37
N GLN A 125 0.40 21.73 6.64
CA GLN A 125 0.44 20.44 5.92
C GLN A 125 1.34 20.49 4.68
N ARG A 126 2.65 20.38 4.89
CA ARG A 126 3.63 20.06 3.85
C ARG A 126 4.19 18.67 4.09
N ALA A 127 4.53 17.96 3.02
CA ALA A 127 5.22 16.67 3.15
C ALA A 127 6.54 16.86 3.91
N SER A 128 6.84 15.93 4.82
CA SER A 128 8.04 16.00 5.65
C SER A 128 9.31 15.85 4.81
N ARG A 129 10.41 16.43 5.28
CA ARG A 129 11.71 16.38 4.59
C ARG A 129 12.17 14.95 4.27
N PRO A 130 12.07 13.97 5.20
CA PRO A 130 12.43 12.58 4.88
C PRO A 130 11.57 11.98 3.77
N VAL A 131 10.26 12.25 3.79
CA VAL A 131 9.33 11.77 2.77
C VAL A 131 9.62 12.39 1.41
N LEU A 132 9.86 13.70 1.35
CA LEU A 132 10.29 14.37 0.12
C LEU A 132 11.62 13.80 -0.40
N GLY A 133 12.56 13.48 0.50
CA GLY A 133 13.81 12.80 0.16
C GLY A 133 13.58 11.44 -0.50
N ILE A 134 12.65 10.64 0.04
CA ILE A 134 12.26 9.35 -0.56
C ILE A 134 11.61 9.56 -1.93
N VAL A 135 10.71 10.55 -2.06
CA VAL A 135 10.01 10.82 -3.33
C VAL A 135 11.00 11.22 -4.41
N TRP A 136 11.80 12.27 -4.16
CA TRP A 136 12.78 12.75 -5.13
C TRP A 136 13.90 11.73 -5.38
N GLY A 137 14.39 11.06 -4.33
CA GLY A 137 15.37 10.00 -4.45
C GLY A 137 14.88 8.83 -5.31
N SER A 138 13.62 8.42 -5.15
CA SER A 138 12.99 7.38 -5.98
C SER A 138 12.88 7.82 -7.44
N LEU A 139 12.44 9.07 -7.69
CA LEU A 139 12.33 9.61 -9.05
C LEU A 139 13.70 9.69 -9.73
N VAL A 140 14.73 10.15 -9.02
CA VAL A 140 16.12 10.20 -9.51
C VAL A 140 16.67 8.79 -9.76
N ALA A 141 16.42 7.83 -8.86
CA ALA A 141 16.87 6.46 -9.04
C ALA A 141 16.26 5.82 -10.29
N VAL A 142 14.95 5.96 -10.48
CA VAL A 142 14.27 5.47 -11.69
C VAL A 142 14.81 6.16 -12.94
N ALA A 143 14.95 7.49 -12.91
CA ALA A 143 15.51 8.24 -14.04
C ALA A 143 16.96 7.83 -14.37
N ALA A 144 17.79 7.60 -13.37
CA ALA A 144 19.17 7.15 -13.54
C ALA A 144 19.22 5.77 -14.22
N VAL A 145 18.40 4.81 -13.78
CA VAL A 145 18.31 3.50 -14.41
C VAL A 145 17.81 3.60 -15.84
N VAL A 146 16.80 4.45 -16.11
CA VAL A 146 16.34 4.72 -17.49
C VAL A 146 17.48 5.26 -18.36
N VAL A 147 18.26 6.23 -17.87
CA VAL A 147 19.42 6.78 -18.60
C VAL A 147 20.46 5.69 -18.87
N VAL A 148 20.78 4.84 -17.90
CA VAL A 148 21.71 3.72 -18.07
C VAL A 148 21.21 2.75 -19.14
N VAL A 149 19.94 2.35 -19.08
CA VAL A 149 19.31 1.43 -20.05
C VAL A 149 19.32 2.03 -21.46
N VAL A 150 18.98 3.31 -21.61
CA VAL A 150 19.00 4.01 -22.91
C VAL A 150 20.44 4.12 -23.46
N TYR A 151 21.39 4.49 -22.61
CA TYR A 151 22.80 4.63 -22.99
C TYR A 151 23.42 3.29 -23.39
N ARG A 152 23.13 2.21 -22.66
CA ARG A 152 23.63 0.85 -22.94
C ARG A 152 22.98 0.22 -24.16
N SER A 153 21.70 0.50 -24.40
CA SER A 153 20.95 -0.02 -25.55
C SER A 153 21.54 0.42 -26.89
N ARG A 154 22.07 1.65 -27.01
CA ARG A 154 22.68 2.23 -28.24
C ARG A 154 21.90 1.93 -29.54
N GLY A 155 20.58 1.75 -29.47
CA GLY A 155 19.72 1.44 -30.62
C GLY A 155 19.81 0.00 -31.16
N ARG A 156 20.44 -0.95 -30.44
CA ARG A 156 20.45 -2.38 -30.80
C ARG A 156 19.44 -3.17 -29.96
N GLN A 157 19.17 -4.42 -30.35
CA GLN A 157 18.40 -5.34 -29.51
C GLN A 157 19.09 -5.45 -28.15
N GLN A 158 18.38 -5.06 -27.10
CA GLN A 158 18.87 -5.12 -25.73
C GLN A 158 19.08 -6.57 -25.32
N ASP A 159 20.30 -6.89 -24.87
CA ASP A 159 20.59 -8.15 -24.18
C ASP A 159 19.81 -8.17 -22.86
N PRO A 160 18.92 -9.16 -22.64
CA PRO A 160 18.21 -9.30 -21.38
C PRO A 160 19.12 -9.40 -20.16
N HIS A 161 20.36 -9.89 -20.26
CA HIS A 161 21.24 -10.09 -19.10
C HIS A 161 22.09 -8.85 -18.72
N ASP A 162 22.17 -7.84 -19.58
CA ASP A 162 22.72 -6.51 -19.22
C ASP A 162 21.58 -5.58 -18.74
N TRP A 163 21.87 -4.29 -18.57
CA TRP A 163 20.89 -3.25 -18.26
C TRP A 163 19.78 -3.16 -19.31
N ALA A 164 18.58 -3.58 -18.92
CA ALA A 164 17.41 -3.67 -19.78
C ALA A 164 16.19 -3.01 -19.13
N TRP A 165 15.10 -2.84 -19.89
CA TRP A 165 13.88 -2.20 -19.39
C TRP A 165 13.27 -2.89 -18.17
N ILE A 166 13.47 -4.21 -18.05
CA ILE A 166 13.07 -4.96 -16.86
C ILE A 166 13.73 -4.44 -15.56
N ASP A 167 14.95 -3.89 -15.62
CA ASP A 167 15.63 -3.30 -14.46
C ASP A 167 14.95 -2.02 -13.97
N VAL A 168 14.36 -1.25 -14.88
CA VAL A 168 13.52 -0.09 -14.53
C VAL A 168 12.31 -0.55 -13.73
N LEU A 169 11.67 -1.65 -14.15
CA LEU A 169 10.49 -2.19 -13.47
C LEU A 169 10.83 -2.81 -12.11
N TYR A 170 11.98 -3.48 -11.99
CA TYR A 170 12.49 -3.94 -10.69
C TYR A 170 12.78 -2.77 -9.76
N THR A 171 13.39 -1.69 -10.27
CA THR A 171 13.62 -0.45 -9.52
C THR A 171 12.29 0.14 -9.02
N MET A 172 11.28 0.23 -9.88
CA MET A 172 9.92 0.67 -9.49
C MET A 172 9.29 -0.26 -8.43
N GLY A 173 9.52 -1.58 -8.51
CA GLY A 173 9.12 -2.54 -7.48
C GLY A 173 9.76 -2.26 -6.11
N TYR A 174 11.06 -1.96 -6.08
CA TYR A 174 11.74 -1.55 -4.85
C TYR A 174 11.25 -0.20 -4.31
N VAL A 175 10.93 0.77 -5.19
CA VAL A 175 10.31 2.03 -4.77
C VAL A 175 8.96 1.79 -4.10
N LYS A 176 8.10 0.96 -4.69
CA LYS A 176 6.82 0.56 -4.07
C LYS A 176 7.04 -0.05 -2.69
N LEU A 177 8.03 -0.93 -2.56
CA LEU A 177 8.38 -1.58 -1.31
C LEU A 177 8.75 -0.57 -0.22
N ILE A 178 9.68 0.33 -0.52
CA ILE A 178 10.14 1.37 0.42
C ILE A 178 8.98 2.29 0.82
N CYS A 179 8.17 2.73 -0.14
CA CYS A 179 7.00 3.57 0.14
C CYS A 179 6.01 2.86 1.09
N THR A 180 5.80 1.56 0.89
CA THR A 180 4.89 0.75 1.71
C THR A 180 5.40 0.60 3.14
N PHE A 181 6.72 0.47 3.32
CA PHE A 181 7.36 0.41 4.62
C PHE A 181 7.28 1.76 5.37
N VAL A 182 7.58 2.86 4.70
CA VAL A 182 7.74 4.16 5.36
C VAL A 182 6.40 4.88 5.61
N LYS A 183 5.37 4.65 4.78
CA LYS A 183 4.13 5.44 4.81
C LYS A 183 3.46 5.55 6.18
N TYR A 184 3.56 4.52 7.03
CA TYR A 184 2.92 4.51 8.34
C TYR A 184 3.68 5.34 9.39
N ILE A 185 5.00 5.48 9.26
CA ILE A 185 5.87 6.13 10.27
C ILE A 185 5.44 7.59 10.55
N PRO A 186 5.26 8.45 9.53
CA PRO A 186 4.86 9.84 9.77
C PRO A 186 3.50 9.94 10.46
N GLN A 187 2.56 9.06 10.12
CA GLN A 187 1.23 9.06 10.73
C GLN A 187 1.26 8.62 12.20
N VAL A 188 2.01 7.56 12.53
CA VAL A 188 2.20 7.12 13.93
C VAL A 188 2.78 8.27 14.75
N TRP A 189 3.81 8.94 14.24
CA TRP A 189 4.42 10.08 14.92
C TRP A 189 3.47 11.28 15.03
N PHE A 190 2.68 11.54 13.98
CA PHE A 190 1.69 12.61 13.98
C PHE A 190 0.62 12.40 15.05
N ASN A 191 0.08 11.19 15.16
CA ASN A 191 -0.85 10.78 16.21
C ASN A 191 -0.20 10.92 17.59
N TYR A 192 1.03 10.44 17.76
CA TYR A 192 1.77 10.54 19.02
C TYR A 192 2.00 12.00 19.45
N LYS A 193 2.29 12.90 18.51
CA LYS A 193 2.52 14.31 18.80
C LYS A 193 1.24 15.05 19.14
N ARG A 194 0.13 14.70 18.47
CA ARG A 194 -1.20 15.29 18.73
C ARG A 194 -1.90 14.69 19.94
N LYS A 195 -1.49 13.50 20.39
CA LYS A 195 -2.18 12.71 21.43
C LYS A 195 -3.66 12.45 21.10
N SER A 196 -3.98 12.36 19.81
CA SER A 196 -5.33 12.07 19.30
C SER A 196 -5.24 11.38 17.95
N THR A 197 -6.21 10.53 17.69
CA THR A 197 -6.42 9.82 16.42
C THR A 197 -7.55 10.42 15.59
N GLN A 198 -8.18 11.51 16.05
CA GLN A 198 -9.25 12.18 15.30
C GLN A 198 -8.80 12.54 13.88
N GLY A 199 -9.57 12.03 12.91
CA GLY A 199 -9.37 12.18 11.47
C GLY A 199 -8.45 11.17 10.80
N TRP A 200 -7.96 10.17 11.54
CA TRP A 200 -7.33 8.98 10.99
C TRP A 200 -8.35 7.83 11.03
N SER A 201 -8.63 7.23 9.88
CA SER A 201 -9.67 6.20 9.79
C SER A 201 -9.16 4.87 10.33
N ILE A 202 -9.59 4.51 11.54
CA ILE A 202 -9.25 3.20 12.13
C ILE A 202 -9.83 2.03 11.30
N MET A 203 -10.97 2.25 10.63
CA MET A 203 -11.58 1.22 9.78
C MET A 203 -10.67 0.80 8.62
N GLN A 204 -9.92 1.73 8.04
CA GLN A 204 -8.90 1.40 7.04
C GLN A 204 -7.84 0.45 7.63
N ILE A 205 -7.40 0.71 8.86
CA ILE A 205 -6.40 -0.11 9.56
C ILE A 205 -6.94 -1.49 9.90
N LEU A 206 -8.20 -1.58 10.33
CA LEU A 206 -8.83 -2.87 10.61
C LEU A 206 -8.95 -3.72 9.34
N PHE A 207 -9.35 -3.12 8.22
CA PHE A 207 -9.37 -3.83 6.93
C PHE A 207 -7.98 -4.26 6.46
N ASP A 208 -6.96 -3.41 6.66
CA ASP A 208 -5.56 -3.74 6.32
C ASP A 208 -5.04 -4.90 7.19
N LEU A 209 -5.32 -4.87 8.49
CA LEU A 209 -4.97 -5.92 9.44
C LEU A 209 -5.63 -7.25 9.09
N ILE A 210 -6.94 -7.24 8.81
CA ILE A 210 -7.67 -8.44 8.39
C ILE A 210 -7.04 -8.99 7.12
N GLY A 211 -6.76 -8.13 6.12
CA GLY A 211 -6.07 -8.54 4.89
C GLY A 211 -4.71 -9.18 5.19
N GLY A 212 -3.89 -8.52 6.01
CA GLY A 212 -2.57 -9.00 6.42
C GLY A 212 -2.62 -10.36 7.11
N VAL A 213 -3.44 -10.50 8.16
CA VAL A 213 -3.57 -11.74 8.93
C VAL A 213 -4.08 -12.90 8.07
N LEU A 214 -5.14 -12.68 7.29
CA LEU A 214 -5.70 -13.72 6.42
C LEU A 214 -4.72 -14.13 5.31
N SER A 215 -3.90 -13.20 4.79
CA SER A 215 -2.86 -13.50 3.81
C SER A 215 -1.74 -14.38 4.38
N LEU A 216 -1.32 -14.13 5.63
CA LEU A 216 -0.35 -14.96 6.33
C LEU A 216 -0.92 -16.33 6.64
N LEU A 217 -2.18 -16.40 7.07
CA LEU A 217 -2.86 -17.68 7.30
C LEU A 217 -2.95 -18.51 6.02
N GLN A 218 -3.29 -17.90 4.87
CA GLN A 218 -3.28 -18.61 3.59
C GLN A 218 -1.88 -19.16 3.27
N LEU A 219 -0.83 -18.35 3.46
CA LEU A 219 0.55 -18.75 3.21
C LEU A 219 1.01 -19.92 4.09
N VAL A 220 0.65 -19.91 5.38
CA VAL A 220 0.95 -21.01 6.32
C VAL A 220 0.24 -22.29 5.90
N ILE A 221 -1.04 -22.19 5.54
CA ILE A 221 -1.83 -23.32 5.02
C ILE A 221 -1.15 -23.88 3.77
N ASP A 222 -0.86 -23.06 2.76
CA ASP A 222 -0.26 -23.49 1.49
C ASP A 222 1.14 -24.11 1.67
N ALA A 223 1.98 -23.56 2.56
CA ALA A 223 3.31 -24.08 2.88
C ALA A 223 3.23 -25.43 3.62
N SER A 224 2.27 -25.58 4.55
CA SER A 224 2.10 -26.83 5.30
C SER A 224 1.75 -28.02 4.39
N PHE A 225 1.10 -27.79 3.24
CA PHE A 225 0.75 -28.84 2.28
C PHE A 225 1.86 -29.21 1.30
N GLN A 226 2.76 -28.28 0.99
CA GLN A 226 3.84 -28.55 0.03
C GLN A 226 5.00 -29.32 0.69
N GLY A 227 4.98 -29.49 2.02
CA GLY A 227 6.08 -30.10 2.79
C GLY A 227 7.39 -29.30 2.71
N ASP A 228 7.33 -28.13 2.07
CA ASP A 228 8.45 -27.29 1.75
C ASP A 228 8.26 -25.92 2.41
N TRP A 229 8.90 -25.78 3.57
CA TRP A 229 8.94 -24.53 4.33
C TRP A 229 9.90 -23.51 3.69
N SER A 230 10.65 -23.89 2.65
CA SER A 230 11.51 -22.96 1.90
C SER A 230 10.69 -21.91 1.15
N GLY A 231 9.41 -22.18 0.84
CA GLY A 231 8.49 -21.17 0.31
C GLY A 231 8.18 -20.04 1.32
N LEU A 232 8.29 -20.32 2.62
CA LEU A 232 8.13 -19.35 3.70
C LEU A 232 9.36 -18.43 3.77
N THR A 233 10.58 -18.99 3.77
CA THR A 233 11.82 -18.20 3.83
C THR A 233 12.25 -17.58 2.49
N GLY A 234 11.91 -18.22 1.37
CA GLY A 234 12.21 -17.78 0.00
C GLY A 234 11.36 -16.58 -0.45
N ASN A 235 10.23 -16.33 0.21
CA ASN A 235 9.41 -15.12 0.02
C ASN A 235 9.55 -14.17 1.23
N SER A 236 10.78 -14.02 1.72
CA SER A 236 11.16 -13.15 2.83
C SER A 236 10.62 -11.73 2.71
N LEU A 237 10.42 -11.23 1.48
CA LEU A 237 9.81 -9.95 1.21
C LEU A 237 8.32 -9.89 1.59
N LYS A 238 7.53 -10.91 1.23
CA LYS A 238 6.09 -10.97 1.56
C LYS A 238 5.86 -11.15 3.05
N LEU A 239 6.65 -12.01 3.69
CA LEU A 239 6.60 -12.16 5.14
C LEU A 239 7.03 -10.88 5.85
N GLY A 240 8.13 -10.26 5.42
CA GLY A 240 8.59 -8.99 5.99
C GLY A 240 7.52 -7.91 5.88
N LEU A 241 6.95 -7.72 4.69
CA LEU A 241 5.91 -6.72 4.46
C LEU A 241 4.64 -6.96 5.27
N GLY A 242 4.15 -8.20 5.29
CA GLY A 242 2.95 -8.56 6.05
C GLY A 242 3.13 -8.31 7.55
N ASN A 243 4.27 -8.74 8.11
CA ASN A 243 4.58 -8.51 9.53
C ASN A 243 4.75 -7.03 9.87
N ILE A 244 5.38 -6.24 8.99
CA ILE A 244 5.57 -4.80 9.21
C ILE A 244 4.21 -4.08 9.18
N SER A 245 3.34 -4.40 8.21
CA SER A 245 1.99 -3.82 8.14
C SER A 245 1.21 -4.12 9.41
N ILE A 246 1.17 -5.40 9.81
CA ILE A 246 0.49 -5.83 11.04
C ILE A 246 1.06 -5.11 12.27
N ALA A 247 2.37 -4.95 12.38
CA ALA A 247 2.99 -4.23 13.49
C ALA A 247 2.54 -2.76 13.56
N PHE A 248 2.51 -2.05 12.42
CA PHE A 248 1.98 -0.68 12.36
C PHE A 248 0.47 -0.62 12.64
N ASP A 249 -0.30 -1.59 12.15
CA ASP A 249 -1.74 -1.66 12.40
C ASP A 249 -2.04 -1.82 13.89
N LEU A 250 -1.30 -2.70 14.58
CA LEU A 250 -1.40 -2.87 16.03
C LEU A 250 -1.03 -1.58 16.78
N ILE A 251 -0.02 -0.85 16.32
CA ILE A 251 0.33 0.47 16.89
C ILE A 251 -0.83 1.45 16.73
N PHE A 252 -1.46 1.52 15.55
CA PHE A 252 -2.61 2.41 15.34
C PHE A 252 -3.82 2.01 16.17
N ILE A 253 -4.09 0.72 16.31
CA ILE A 253 -5.16 0.19 17.18
C ILE A 253 -4.88 0.56 18.64
N ALA A 254 -3.64 0.40 19.11
CA ALA A 254 -3.25 0.80 20.45
C ALA A 254 -3.34 2.32 20.65
N GLN A 255 -2.93 3.13 19.67
CA GLN A 255 -3.09 4.57 19.71
C GLN A 255 -4.55 4.98 19.82
N HIS A 256 -5.44 4.35 19.05
CA HIS A 256 -6.85 4.71 18.96
C HIS A 256 -7.66 4.24 20.18
N TYR A 257 -7.58 2.95 20.52
CA TYR A 257 -8.46 2.35 21.53
C TYR A 257 -7.87 2.33 22.95
N ILE A 258 -6.55 2.48 23.11
CA ILE A 258 -5.90 2.38 24.43
C ILE A 258 -5.34 3.73 24.87
N LEU A 259 -4.56 4.40 24.03
CA LEU A 259 -3.81 5.59 24.46
C LEU A 259 -4.61 6.89 24.35
N TYR A 260 -5.44 7.04 23.32
CA TYR A 260 -6.10 8.30 22.99
C TYR A 260 -7.64 8.22 22.94
N TRP A 261 -8.22 7.18 23.53
CA TRP A 261 -9.67 6.97 23.59
C TRP A 261 -10.43 8.19 24.14
N ASP A 262 -10.05 8.71 25.31
CA ASP A 262 -10.78 9.81 25.97
C ASP A 262 -10.63 11.18 25.25
N GLN A 263 -9.54 11.37 24.49
CA GLN A 263 -9.26 12.64 23.80
C GLN A 263 -10.14 12.82 22.56
N ASP A 264 -10.60 11.71 21.98
CA ASP A 264 -11.47 11.73 20.82
C ASP A 264 -12.91 12.17 21.21
N ASP A 265 -13.36 11.91 22.44
CA ASP A 265 -14.65 12.39 22.98
C ASP A 265 -14.63 13.88 23.41
N LEU A 266 -13.53 14.34 24.04
CA LEU A 266 -13.43 15.76 24.45
C LEU A 266 -13.32 16.73 23.27
N SER A 267 -12.70 16.29 22.17
CA SER A 267 -12.51 17.12 20.98
C SER A 267 -13.74 17.18 20.06
N SER A 268 -14.60 16.16 20.07
CA SER A 268 -15.88 16.19 19.35
C SER A 268 -16.84 17.19 19.99
N GLU A 269 -16.87 17.29 21.32
CA GLU A 269 -17.67 18.29 22.05
C GLU A 269 -17.21 19.74 21.74
N THR A 270 -15.90 19.97 21.62
CA THR A 270 -15.37 21.32 21.33
C THR A 270 -15.59 21.75 19.87
N ASP A 271 -15.47 20.83 18.91
CA ASP A 271 -15.78 21.12 17.50
C ASP A 271 -17.29 21.42 17.35
N ASP A 272 -18.19 20.66 18.02
CA ASP A 272 -19.64 20.90 18.02
C ASP A 272 -20.05 22.23 18.69
N GLU A 273 -19.38 22.64 19.78
CA GLU A 273 -19.61 23.96 20.40
C GLU A 273 -19.16 25.12 19.49
N SER A 274 -18.06 24.94 18.74
CA SER A 274 -17.55 25.96 17.82
C SER A 274 -18.40 26.16 16.56
N GLU A 275 -19.21 25.15 16.19
CA GLU A 275 -20.15 25.20 15.07
C GLU A 275 -21.55 25.72 15.45
N ARG A 276 -21.83 25.96 16.75
CA ARG A 276 -23.08 26.62 17.15
C ARG A 276 -23.05 28.09 16.76
N PRO A 277 -24.00 28.59 15.95
CA PRO A 277 -24.08 30.01 15.67
C PRO A 277 -24.31 30.74 16.99
N LEU A 278 -23.44 31.70 17.31
CA LEU A 278 -23.63 32.62 18.42
C LEU A 278 -24.98 33.30 18.21
N LEU A 279 -25.97 32.90 18.99
CA LEU A 279 -27.23 33.62 19.07
C LEU A 279 -26.92 34.89 19.86
N ASP A 280 -26.63 35.97 19.13
CA ASP A 280 -26.51 37.30 19.70
C ASP A 280 -27.85 37.66 20.37
N HIS A 281 -27.80 37.84 21.70
CA HIS A 281 -28.87 38.38 22.51
C HIS A 281 -28.87 39.91 22.48
#